data_AF-A0A378TQH0-F1
#
_entry.id   AF-A0A378TQH0-F1
#
_cell.length_a   1.000
_cell.length_b   1.000
_cell.length_c   1.000
_cell.angle_alpha   90.00
_cell.angle_beta   90.00
_cell.angle_gamma   90.00
#
_symmetry.space_group_name_H-M   'P 1'
#
loop_
_entity.id
_entity.type
_entity.pdbx_description
1 polymer ?
#
loop_
_entity_poly.entity_id
_entity_poly.type
_entity_poly.pdbx_seq_one_letter_code
_entity_poly.pdbx_strand_id
1 'polypeptide(L)'
;MPTPDPEKNCYCNLWQTDPDHLKKRNIPYGFCGICKCGEYGHLRHAPNGPYTAEFCDKCYRRLVVITYLKSALIVFLLIALLCKQWTVAGGLLVAIVILHGLQLAH
;
A
#
# COMPACT_ATOMS: atom_id res chain seq x y z
N MET A 1 9.28 10.11 -26.09
CA MET A 1 8.27 9.22 -25.47
C MET A 1 8.22 9.58 -24.00
N PRO A 2 7.05 9.85 -23.38
CA PRO A 2 7.02 10.23 -21.98
C PRO A 2 7.57 9.07 -21.14
N THR A 3 8.64 9.35 -20.41
CA THR A 3 9.30 8.41 -19.52
C THR A 3 8.39 8.10 -18.34
N PRO A 4 8.38 6.87 -17.81
CA PRO A 4 7.70 6.60 -16.55
C PRO A 4 8.20 7.58 -15.51
N ASP A 5 7.28 8.26 -14.83
CA ASP A 5 7.58 9.32 -13.87
C ASP A 5 8.56 8.80 -12.81
N PRO A 6 9.84 9.21 -12.85
CA PRO A 6 10.88 8.64 -12.00
C PRO A 6 10.66 9.01 -10.52
N GLU A 7 9.86 10.03 -10.23
CA GLU A 7 9.56 10.46 -8.86
C GLU A 7 8.69 9.47 -8.08
N LYS A 8 7.99 8.55 -8.77
CA LYS A 8 6.91 7.75 -8.15
C LYS A 8 7.31 6.37 -7.64
N ASN A 9 8.61 6.04 -7.55
CA ASN A 9 9.10 4.69 -7.19
C ASN A 9 8.30 3.59 -7.90
N CYS A 10 8.02 3.79 -9.19
CA CYS A 10 7.24 2.84 -10.00
C CYS A 10 8.18 1.92 -10.77
N TYR A 11 7.93 0.62 -10.73
CA TYR A 11 8.58 -0.36 -11.60
C TYR A 11 7.91 -0.43 -12.98
N CYS A 12 7.64 0.74 -13.57
CA CYS A 12 6.84 0.93 -14.78
C CYS A 12 7.59 0.56 -16.09
N ASN A 13 8.47 -0.46 -16.06
CA ASN A 13 9.24 -0.87 -17.24
C ASN A 13 8.39 -1.62 -18.28
N LEU A 14 7.17 -2.05 -17.92
CA LEU A 14 6.28 -2.80 -18.82
C LEU A 14 5.92 -2.01 -20.09
N TRP A 15 5.80 -0.69 -20.03
CA TRP A 15 5.62 0.14 -21.23
C TRP A 15 6.80 0.09 -22.20
N GLN A 16 8.00 -0.20 -21.69
CA GLN A 16 9.24 -0.29 -22.47
C GLN A 16 9.48 -1.72 -22.98
N THR A 17 9.10 -2.73 -22.19
CA THR A 17 9.36 -4.14 -22.51
C THR A 17 8.22 -4.82 -23.26
N ASP A 18 6.96 -4.51 -22.95
CA ASP A 18 5.77 -5.10 -23.57
C ASP A 18 4.56 -4.14 -23.49
N PRO A 19 4.52 -3.11 -24.34
CA PRO A 19 3.43 -2.14 -24.35
C PRO A 19 2.08 -2.74 -24.76
N ASP A 20 2.07 -3.85 -25.52
CA ASP A 20 0.82 -4.42 -26.03
C ASP A 20 0.02 -5.09 -24.91
N HIS A 21 0.68 -5.62 -23.88
CA HIS A 21 0.04 -6.09 -22.66
C HIS A 21 -0.76 -5.00 -21.93
N LEU A 22 -0.28 -3.75 -21.95
CA LEU A 22 -0.96 -2.60 -21.33
C LEU A 22 -2.04 -2.00 -22.22
N LYS A 23 -1.81 -1.95 -23.54
CA LYS A 23 -2.83 -1.51 -24.51
C LYS A 23 -4.05 -2.43 -24.50
N LYS A 24 -3.86 -3.75 -24.44
CA LYS A 24 -4.96 -4.73 -24.33
C LYS A 24 -5.82 -4.52 -23.08
N ARG A 25 -5.22 -3.99 -22.00
CA ARG A 25 -5.90 -3.65 -20.74
C ARG A 25 -6.45 -2.20 -20.72
N ASN A 26 -6.39 -1.47 -21.84
CA ASN A 26 -6.78 -0.06 -21.96
C ASN A 26 -6.11 0.85 -20.91
N ILE A 27 -4.83 0.59 -20.60
CA ILE A 27 -4.05 1.43 -19.69
C ILE A 27 -3.47 2.61 -20.48
N PRO A 28 -3.70 3.87 -20.06
CA PRO A 28 -3.10 5.02 -20.71
C PRO A 28 -1.59 5.10 -20.42
N TYR A 29 -0.85 5.68 -21.37
CA TYR A 29 0.57 5.97 -21.19
C TYR A 29 0.79 6.79 -19.91
N GLY A 30 1.81 6.40 -19.15
CA GLY A 30 2.11 6.99 -17.83
C GLY A 30 1.59 6.16 -16.65
N PHE A 31 0.80 5.11 -16.87
CA PHE A 31 0.28 4.25 -15.79
C PHE A 31 0.73 2.78 -15.88
N CYS A 32 0.90 2.18 -14.70
CA CYS A 32 1.16 0.76 -14.38
C CYS A 32 0.09 -0.25 -14.80
N GLY A 33 -1.16 0.15 -14.56
CA GLY A 33 -2.28 -0.77 -14.39
C GLY A 33 -3.46 -0.08 -13.70
N ILE A 34 -4.35 -0.86 -13.10
CA ILE A 34 -5.59 -0.38 -12.48
C ILE A 34 -5.58 -0.79 -11.02
N CYS A 35 -5.78 0.19 -10.14
CA CYS A 35 -5.95 -0.07 -8.73
C CYS A 35 -7.28 -0.79 -8.49
N LYS A 36 -7.38 -1.55 -7.39
CA LYS A 36 -8.65 -2.19 -6.98
C LYS A 36 -9.85 -1.24 -6.89
N CYS A 37 -9.62 0.05 -6.68
CA CYS A 37 -10.67 1.07 -6.69
C CYS A 37 -11.15 1.49 -8.08
N GLY A 38 -10.58 0.94 -9.16
CA GLY A 38 -10.91 1.25 -10.55
C GLY A 38 -10.09 2.39 -11.17
N GLU A 39 -9.34 3.13 -10.36
CA GLU A 39 -8.49 4.23 -10.82
C GLU A 39 -7.18 3.71 -11.44
N TYR A 40 -6.66 4.44 -12.43
CA TYR A 40 -5.35 4.15 -12.98
C TYR A 40 -4.25 4.31 -11.92
N GLY A 41 -3.33 3.35 -11.90
CA GLY A 41 -2.33 3.25 -10.85
C GLY A 41 -0.95 2.85 -11.37
N HIS A 42 -0.02 2.76 -10.45
CA HIS A 42 1.37 2.39 -10.69
C HIS A 42 1.69 1.07 -10.01
N LEU A 43 2.57 0.30 -10.63
CA LEU A 43 3.09 -0.93 -10.04
C LEU A 43 4.13 -0.55 -8.97
N ARG A 44 3.79 -0.76 -7.69
CA ARG A 44 4.61 -0.37 -6.53
C ARG A 44 4.74 -1.51 -5.53
N HIS A 45 5.81 -1.50 -4.76
CA HIS A 45 5.97 -2.42 -3.64
C HIS A 45 4.93 -2.13 -2.55
N ALA A 46 4.18 -3.15 -2.14
CA ALA A 46 3.19 -3.01 -1.08
C ALA A 46 3.91 -2.84 0.28
N PRO A 47 3.52 -1.86 1.12
CA PRO A 47 4.15 -1.67 2.43
C PRO A 47 3.86 -2.79 3.44
N ASN A 48 2.92 -3.70 3.17
CA ASN A 48 2.40 -4.67 4.13
C ASN A 48 2.08 -6.08 3.56
N GLY A 49 2.60 -6.46 2.39
CA GLY A 49 2.23 -7.73 1.72
C GLY A 49 3.10 -8.11 0.52
N PRO A 50 2.88 -9.27 -0.12
CA PRO A 50 3.83 -9.87 -1.05
C PRO A 50 3.83 -9.17 -2.40
N TYR A 51 5.03 -8.86 -2.88
CA TYR A 51 5.38 -8.36 -4.21
C TYR A 51 4.58 -7.17 -4.74
N THR A 52 5.17 -6.56 -5.76
CA THR A 52 4.65 -5.38 -6.46
C THR A 52 3.17 -5.53 -6.84
N ALA A 53 2.34 -4.56 -6.47
CA ALA A 53 0.92 -4.51 -6.82
C ALA A 53 0.55 -3.17 -7.46
N GLU A 54 -0.59 -3.13 -8.15
CA GLU A 54 -1.09 -1.96 -8.87
C GLU A 54 -1.87 -1.04 -7.91
N PHE A 55 -1.32 0.14 -7.60
CA PHE A 55 -1.93 1.10 -6.69
C PHE A 55 -2.08 2.48 -7.32
N CYS A 56 -3.24 3.12 -7.14
CA CYS A 56 -3.37 4.55 -7.38
C CYS A 56 -2.73 5.33 -6.23
N ASP A 57 -2.41 6.61 -6.45
CA ASP A 57 -1.70 7.43 -5.45
C ASP A 57 -2.46 7.56 -4.13
N LYS A 58 -3.79 7.64 -4.20
CA LYS A 58 -4.67 7.75 -3.02
C LYS A 58 -4.64 6.48 -2.17
N CYS A 59 -4.89 5.32 -2.79
CA CYS A 59 -4.90 4.04 -2.10
C CYS A 59 -3.50 3.67 -1.57
N TYR A 60 -2.45 3.95 -2.35
CA TYR A 60 -1.08 3.73 -1.90
C TYR A 60 -0.76 4.56 -0.65
N ARG A 61 -1.02 5.87 -0.68
CA ARG A 61 -0.76 6.76 0.46
C ARG A 61 -1.54 6.33 1.70
N ARG A 62 -2.82 5.96 1.53
CA ARG A 62 -3.65 5.46 2.64
C ARG A 62 -3.09 4.18 3.23
N LEU A 63 -2.71 3.23 2.38
CA LEU A 63 -2.12 1.96 2.81
C LEU A 63 -0.80 2.18 3.56
N VAL A 64 0.04 3.09 3.07
CA VAL A 64 1.30 3.48 3.71
C VAL A 64 1.04 4.06 5.10
N VAL A 65 0.16 5.05 5.22
CA VAL A 65 -0.17 5.69 6.52
C VAL A 65 -0.70 4.66 7.52
N ILE A 66 -1.65 3.82 7.12
CA ILE A 66 -2.21 2.79 8.01
C ILE A 66 -1.12 1.79 8.42
N THR A 67 -0.22 1.42 7.52
CA THR A 67 0.87 0.49 7.82
C THR A 67 1.84 1.07 8.84
N TYR A 68 2.30 2.31 8.65
CA TYR A 68 3.18 2.97 9.63
C TYR A 68 2.50 3.16 10.98
N LEU A 69 1.24 3.58 11.00
CA LEU A 69 0.47 3.74 12.23
C LEU A 69 0.32 2.39 12.96
N LYS A 70 -0.01 1.32 12.23
CA LYS A 70 -0.11 -0.03 12.80
C LYS A 70 1.23 -0.50 13.37
N SER A 71 2.33 -0.29 12.64
CA SER A 71 3.67 -0.64 13.11
C SER A 71 4.04 0.11 14.39
N ALA A 72 3.73 1.40 14.48
CA ALA A 72 3.95 2.19 15.69
C ALA A 72 3.10 1.66 16.87
N LEU A 73 1.82 1.34 16.65
CA LEU A 73 0.96 0.77 17.68
C LEU A 73 1.44 -0.60 18.17
N ILE A 74 1.99 -1.44 17.29
CA ILE A 74 2.61 -2.71 17.66
C ILE A 74 3.81 -2.47 18.58
N VAL A 75 4.66 -1.48 18.29
CA VAL A 75 5.78 -1.11 19.17
C VAL A 75 5.27 -0.66 20.55
N PHE A 76 4.27 0.21 20.61
CA PHE A 76 3.66 0.62 21.87
C PHE A 76 3.01 -0.54 22.62
N LEU A 77 2.39 -1.49 21.92
CA LEU A 77 1.81 -2.68 22.52
C LEU A 77 2.90 -3.53 23.19
N LEU A 78 4.02 -3.75 22.52
CA LEU A 78 5.16 -4.48 23.09
C LEU A 78 5.72 -3.78 24.33
N ILE A 79 5.86 -2.45 24.30
CA ILE A 79 6.29 -1.67 25.47
C ILE A 79 5.29 -1.80 26.62
N ALA A 80 3.99 -1.67 26.35
CA ALA A 80 2.94 -1.79 27.38
C ALA A 80 2.93 -3.19 28.02
N LEU A 81 3.14 -4.25 27.23
CA LEU A 81 3.28 -5.62 27.72
C LEU A 81 4.52 -5.78 28.62
N LEU A 82 5.67 -5.23 28.21
CA LEU A 82 6.90 -5.23 29.02
C LEU A 82 6.72 -4.49 30.35
N CYS A 83 6.01 -3.36 30.34
CA CYS A 83 5.67 -2.59 31.52
C CYS A 83 4.48 -3.15 32.32
N LYS A 84 3.90 -4.30 31.91
CA LYS A 84 2.71 -4.94 32.53
C LYS A 84 1.49 -4.02 32.64
N GLN A 85 1.35 -3.07 31.73
CA GLN A 85 0.19 -2.17 31.66
C GLN A 85 -0.94 -2.82 30.87
N TRP A 86 -1.63 -3.79 31.48
CA TRP A 86 -2.63 -4.63 30.82
C TRP A 86 -3.81 -3.86 30.21
N THR A 87 -4.29 -2.80 30.88
CA THR A 87 -5.39 -1.96 30.36
C THR A 87 -5.00 -1.24 29.07
N VAL A 88 -3.78 -0.69 29.04
CA VAL A 88 -3.21 -0.02 27.86
C VAL A 88 -2.97 -1.02 26.74
N ALA A 89 -2.41 -2.18 27.06
CA ALA A 89 -2.17 -3.25 26.08
C ALA A 89 -3.47 -3.73 25.42
N GLY A 90 -4.55 -3.89 26.21
CA GLY A 90 -5.88 -4.23 25.69
C GLY A 90 -6.42 -3.19 24.69
N GLY A 91 -6.32 -1.90 25.03
CA GLY A 91 -6.74 -0.81 24.14
C GLY A 91 -5.94 -0.76 22.83
N LEU A 92 -4.62 -0.94 22.91
CA LEU A 92 -3.74 -0.98 21.75
C LEU A 92 -4.02 -2.16 20.83
N LEU A 93 -4.31 -3.34 21.39
CA LEU A 93 -4.70 -4.53 20.62
C LEU A 93 -5.98 -4.27 19.81
N VAL A 94 -7.01 -3.69 20.44
CA VAL A 94 -8.28 -3.35 19.76
C VAL A 94 -8.04 -2.37 18.61
N ALA A 95 -7.22 -1.33 18.85
CA ALA A 95 -6.87 -0.37 17.80
C ALA A 95 -6.15 -1.03 16.61
N ILE A 96 -5.22 -1.96 16.86
CA ILE A 96 -4.52 -2.71 15.81
C ILE A 96 -5.50 -3.56 14.99
N VAL A 97 -6.46 -4.23 15.63
CA VAL A 97 -7.48 -5.05 14.95
C VAL A 97 -8.36 -4.18 14.05
N ILE A 98 -8.80 -3.01 14.54
CA ILE A 98 -9.59 -2.06 13.75
C ILE A 98 -8.80 -1.58 12.53
N LEU A 99 -7.53 -1.20 12.71
CA LEU A 99 -6.68 -0.78 11.59
C LEU A 99 -6.47 -1.91 10.58
N HIS A 100 -6.33 -3.15 11.02
CA HIS A 100 -6.20 -4.28 10.10
C HIS A 100 -7.47 -4.51 9.28
N GLY A 101 -8.65 -4.39 9.91
CA GLY A 101 -9.94 -4.42 9.19
C GLY A 101 -10.04 -3.30 8.15
N LEU A 102 -9.60 -2.09 8.50
CA LEU A 102 -9.55 -0.96 7.56
C LEU A 102 -8.57 -1.19 6.40
N GLN A 103 -7.49 -1.96 6.59
CA GLN A 103 -6.57 -2.32 5.50
C GLN A 103 -7.19 -3.33 4.51
N LEU A 104 -8.04 -4.25 4.99
CA LEU A 104 -8.66 -5.29 4.16
C LEU A 104 -9.86 -4.78 3.35
N ALA A 105 -10.47 -3.67 3.77
CA ALA A 105 -11.54 -3.00 3.04
C ALA A 105 -11.08 -2.22 1.78
N HIS A 106 -9.85 -2.48 1.29
CA HIS A 106 -9.20 -1.82 0.15
C HIS A 106 -8.77 -2.79 -0.97
#